data_AF-A0A7V5RIX1-F1
#
_entry.id   AF-A0A7V5RIX1-F1
#
_cell.length_a   1.000
_cell.length_b   1.000
_cell.length_c   1.000
_cell.angle_alpha   90.00
_cell.angle_beta   90.00
_cell.angle_gamma   90.00
#
_symmetry.space_group_name_H-M   'P 1'
#
loop_
_entity.id
_entity.type
_entity.pdbx_description
1 polymer ?
#
loop_
_entity_poly.entity_id
_entity_poly.type
_entity_poly.pdbx_seq_one_letter_code
_entity_poly.pdbx_strand_id
1 'polypeptide(L)'
;MKWLGAALIIFSAFPTLSTAQIDMSKLTPEQQDRVKKILNERHCTCGCDMHIATCLTDDPSCETAPKLAHEIIDEVIAKTPDIELRRVDTSRLTQAQKVKAYEILSKQNCTCECGMAVTQCLADDPD
;
A
#
# COMPACT_ATOMS: atom_id res chain seq x y z
N MET A 1 7.04 34.48 57.22
CA MET A 1 7.75 33.18 57.18
C MET A 1 8.01 32.82 55.73
N LYS A 2 9.28 32.52 55.45
CA LYS A 2 9.91 32.34 54.15
C LYS A 2 9.62 30.93 53.63
N TRP A 3 9.09 30.75 52.41
CA TRP A 3 9.17 29.46 51.70
C TRP A 3 9.34 29.71 50.20
N LEU A 4 10.60 29.79 49.79
CA LEU A 4 11.07 29.67 48.41
C LEU A 4 11.24 28.16 48.15
N GLY A 5 10.33 27.54 47.41
CA GLY A 5 10.45 26.16 46.94
C GLY A 5 10.76 26.16 45.45
N ALA A 6 12.04 26.08 45.08
CA ALA A 6 12.48 25.91 43.71
C ALA A 6 12.23 24.45 43.28
N ALA A 7 11.22 24.21 42.45
CA ALA A 7 11.00 22.93 41.81
C ALA A 7 11.89 22.83 40.55
N LEU A 8 12.96 22.05 40.63
CA LEU A 8 13.74 21.61 39.46
C LEU A 8 12.87 20.66 38.62
N ILE A 9 12.38 21.14 37.48
CA ILE A 9 11.76 20.27 36.47
C ILE A 9 12.89 19.70 35.61
N ILE A 10 13.14 18.40 35.75
CA ILE A 10 14.02 17.63 34.87
C ILE A 10 13.24 17.38 33.56
N PHE A 11 13.55 18.13 32.50
CA PHE A 11 13.10 17.82 31.15
C PHE A 11 13.84 16.57 30.66
N SER A 12 13.21 15.40 30.79
CA SER A 12 13.66 14.22 30.04
C SER A 12 13.25 14.41 28.58
N ALA A 13 14.25 14.56 27.71
CA ALA A 13 14.04 14.48 26.28
C ALA A 13 13.67 13.04 25.92
N PHE A 14 12.37 12.80 25.72
CA PHE A 14 11.92 11.55 25.13
C PHE A 14 12.33 11.56 23.64
N PRO A 15 12.95 10.48 23.14
CA PRO A 15 13.21 10.37 21.72
C PRO A 15 11.88 10.45 20.97
N THR A 16 11.82 11.33 19.98
CA THR A 16 10.71 11.42 19.05
C THR A 16 10.58 10.07 18.35
N LEU A 17 9.59 9.29 18.75
CA LEU A 17 9.30 8.00 18.13
C LEU A 17 8.90 8.27 16.68
N SER A 18 9.64 7.63 15.77
CA SER A 18 9.58 7.82 14.33
C SER A 18 8.16 7.74 13.78
N THR A 19 7.77 8.77 13.04
CA THR A 19 6.55 8.83 12.25
C THR A 19 6.54 7.74 11.17
N ALA A 20 5.42 7.04 11.03
CA ALA A 20 5.01 6.20 9.89
C ALA A 20 6.03 5.13 9.43
N GLN A 21 5.90 3.91 9.96
CA GLN A 21 6.72 2.77 9.53
C GLN A 21 6.49 2.34 8.06
N ILE A 22 5.45 2.86 7.39
CA ILE A 22 5.14 2.60 5.98
C ILE A 22 4.71 3.88 5.25
N ASP A 23 5.15 4.04 4.01
CA ASP A 23 4.73 5.13 3.11
C ASP A 23 3.71 4.60 2.08
N MET A 24 2.51 5.19 2.09
CA MET A 24 1.43 4.88 1.15
C MET A 24 1.09 6.07 0.24
N SER A 25 1.84 7.16 0.30
CA SER A 25 1.54 8.42 -0.41
C SER A 25 1.56 8.29 -1.93
N LYS A 26 2.29 7.30 -2.45
CA LYS A 26 2.39 7.00 -3.89
C LYS A 26 1.29 6.09 -4.42
N LEU A 27 0.43 5.58 -3.54
CA LEU A 27 -0.67 4.68 -3.91
C LEU A 27 -1.91 5.48 -4.31
N THR A 28 -2.66 4.99 -5.30
CA THR A 28 -3.99 5.52 -5.61
C THR A 28 -4.94 5.32 -4.42
N PRO A 29 -6.02 6.11 -4.29
CA PRO A 29 -6.98 5.93 -3.20
C PRO A 29 -7.50 4.49 -3.06
N GLU A 30 -7.80 3.83 -4.18
CA GLU A 30 -8.25 2.44 -4.19
C GLU A 30 -7.17 1.45 -3.73
N GLN A 31 -5.92 1.68 -4.13
CA GLN A 31 -4.78 0.88 -3.64
C GLN A 31 -4.60 1.09 -2.14
N GLN A 32 -4.70 2.33 -1.65
CA GLN A 32 -4.60 2.62 -0.21
C GLN A 32 -5.69 1.91 0.58
N ASP A 33 -6.94 1.97 0.12
CA ASP A 33 -8.07 1.31 0.79
C ASP A 33 -7.90 -0.21 0.80
N ARG A 34 -7.39 -0.78 -0.29
CA ARG A 34 -7.11 -2.22 -0.38
C ARG A 34 -5.98 -2.65 0.55
N VAL A 35 -4.89 -1.90 0.60
CA VAL A 35 -3.78 -2.13 1.54
C VAL A 35 -4.29 -2.04 2.98
N LYS A 36 -4.99 -0.96 3.34
CA LYS A 36 -5.57 -0.78 4.69
C LYS A 36 -6.45 -1.95 5.08
N LYS A 37 -7.32 -2.41 4.18
CA LYS A 37 -8.19 -3.56 4.43
C LYS A 37 -7.36 -4.80 4.79
N ILE A 38 -6.38 -5.14 3.96
CA ILE A 38 -5.53 -6.33 4.19
C ILE A 38 -4.74 -6.20 5.51
N LEU A 39 -4.20 -5.02 5.82
CA LEU A 39 -3.48 -4.77 7.08
C LEU A 39 -4.36 -4.96 8.32
N ASN A 40 -5.65 -4.62 8.23
CA ASN A 40 -6.62 -4.78 9.31
C ASN A 40 -7.14 -6.21 9.44
N GLU A 41 -7.14 -7.01 8.37
CA GLU A 41 -7.67 -8.39 8.37
C GLU A 41 -6.60 -9.46 8.62
N ARG A 42 -5.31 -9.14 8.38
CA ARG A 42 -4.21 -10.11 8.49
C ARG A 42 -3.51 -9.98 9.84
N HIS A 43 -3.35 -11.10 10.54
CA HIS A 43 -2.53 -11.18 11.75
C HIS A 43 -1.04 -10.99 11.45
N CYS A 44 -0.34 -10.33 12.37
CA CYS A 44 1.11 -10.23 12.33
C CYS A 44 1.74 -11.53 12.83
N THR A 45 2.85 -11.94 12.20
CA THR A 45 3.54 -13.21 12.52
C THR A 45 4.66 -13.05 13.55
N CYS A 46 4.77 -11.92 14.23
CA CYS A 46 5.76 -11.70 15.29
C CYS A 46 5.44 -12.39 16.63
N GLY A 47 4.25 -12.99 16.76
CA GLY A 47 3.83 -13.74 17.95
C GLY A 47 3.03 -12.94 18.97
N CYS A 48 2.70 -11.67 18.70
CA CYS A 48 1.86 -10.84 19.57
C CYS A 48 0.34 -11.02 19.36
N ASP A 49 -0.06 -11.84 18.40
CA ASP A 49 -1.46 -12.15 18.03
C ASP A 49 -2.30 -10.95 17.52
N MET A 50 -1.69 -9.77 17.37
CA MET A 50 -2.35 -8.57 16.85
C MET A 50 -2.39 -8.57 15.31
N HIS A 51 -3.28 -7.76 14.75
CA HIS A 51 -3.30 -7.49 13.31
C HIS A 51 -2.12 -6.60 12.90
N ILE A 52 -1.70 -6.70 11.64
CA ILE A 52 -0.56 -5.92 11.12
C ILE A 52 -0.80 -4.42 11.32
N ALA A 53 -2.03 -3.93 11.04
CA ALA A 53 -2.38 -2.52 11.24
C ALA A 53 -2.20 -2.05 12.69
N THR A 54 -2.57 -2.89 13.66
CA THR A 54 -2.42 -2.57 15.08
C THR A 54 -0.95 -2.59 15.47
N CYS A 55 -0.15 -3.55 15.02
CA CYS A 55 1.30 -3.56 15.26
C CYS A 55 1.98 -2.30 14.72
N LEU A 56 1.65 -1.85 13.51
CA LEU A 56 2.25 -0.65 12.90
C LEU A 56 1.95 0.64 13.69
N THR A 57 0.86 0.66 14.45
CA THR A 57 0.40 1.83 15.21
C THR A 57 0.85 1.78 16.66
N ASP A 58 0.67 0.63 17.30
CA ASP A 58 0.77 0.48 18.76
C ASP A 58 2.10 -0.16 19.19
N ASP A 59 2.81 -0.85 18.28
CA ASP A 59 4.10 -1.48 18.56
C ASP A 59 5.20 -1.01 17.58
N PRO A 60 5.80 0.16 17.84
CA PRO A 60 6.88 0.70 17.02
C PRO A 60 8.16 -0.16 17.05
N SER A 61 8.26 -1.11 17.98
CA SER A 61 9.40 -2.03 18.10
C SER A 61 9.23 -3.30 17.26
N CYS A 62 8.02 -3.55 16.72
CA CYS A 62 7.77 -4.69 15.85
C CYS A 62 8.45 -4.52 14.49
N GLU A 63 9.57 -5.22 14.28
CA GLU A 63 10.27 -5.22 12.98
C GLU A 63 9.57 -6.06 11.90
N THR A 64 8.59 -6.88 12.28
CA THR A 64 7.89 -7.80 11.36
C THR A 64 6.76 -7.11 10.62
N ALA A 65 5.97 -6.28 11.32
CA ALA A 65 4.79 -5.63 10.74
C ALA A 65 5.13 -4.72 9.54
N PRO A 66 6.20 -3.89 9.58
CA PRO A 66 6.61 -3.09 8.42
C PRO A 66 6.97 -3.95 7.21
N LYS A 67 7.69 -5.07 7.41
CA LYS A 67 8.08 -5.97 6.31
C LYS A 67 6.86 -6.56 5.62
N LEU A 68 5.94 -7.11 6.39
CA LEU A 68 4.68 -7.66 5.87
C LEU A 68 3.83 -6.59 5.16
N ALA A 69 3.83 -5.36 5.68
CA ALA A 69 3.08 -4.27 5.07
C ALA A 69 3.65 -3.85 3.71
N HIS A 70 4.98 -3.81 3.54
CA HIS A 70 5.61 -3.57 2.23
C HIS A 70 5.27 -4.70 1.23
N GLU A 71 5.32 -5.96 1.66
CA GLU A 71 4.91 -7.10 0.80
C GLU A 71 3.45 -6.99 0.33
N ILE A 72 2.55 -6.52 1.22
CA ILE A 72 1.14 -6.28 0.89
C ILE A 72 1.01 -5.12 -0.11
N ILE A 73 1.78 -4.04 0.06
CA ILE A 73 1.80 -2.91 -0.87
C ILE A 73 2.24 -3.39 -2.27
N ASP A 74 3.33 -4.16 -2.35
CA ASP A 74 3.82 -4.72 -3.61
C ASP A 74 2.79 -5.65 -4.27
N GLU A 75 2.11 -6.49 -3.49
CA GLU A 75 1.02 -7.35 -3.98
C GLU A 75 -0.14 -6.53 -4.55
N VAL A 76 -0.51 -5.44 -3.87
CA VAL A 76 -1.60 -4.56 -4.31
C VAL A 76 -1.21 -3.81 -5.58
N ILE A 77 0.01 -3.27 -5.67
CA ILE A 77 0.52 -2.59 -6.87
C ILE A 77 0.56 -3.57 -8.05
N ALA A 78 1.11 -4.77 -7.87
CA ALA A 78 1.20 -5.76 -8.95
C ALA A 78 -0.17 -6.16 -9.51
N LYS A 79 -1.19 -6.22 -8.65
CA LYS A 79 -2.58 -6.53 -9.05
C LYS A 79 -3.37 -5.33 -9.54
N THR A 80 -2.88 -4.13 -9.26
CA THR A 80 -3.53 -2.86 -9.56
C THR A 80 -2.52 -1.93 -10.23
N PRO A 81 -1.90 -2.30 -11.37
CA PRO A 81 -0.94 -1.41 -12.01
C PRO A 81 -1.61 -0.07 -12.33
N ASP A 82 -0.81 0.99 -12.49
CA ASP A 82 -1.33 2.23 -13.05
C ASP A 82 -1.73 1.96 -14.51
N ILE A 83 -3.01 1.61 -14.70
CA ILE A 83 -3.54 1.10 -15.98
C ILE A 83 -3.74 2.27 -16.94
N GLU A 84 -2.70 2.63 -17.67
CA GLU A 84 -2.79 3.48 -18.85
C GLU A 84 -2.93 2.61 -20.11
N LEU A 85 -4.14 2.14 -20.41
CA LEU A 85 -4.44 1.42 -21.65
C LEU A 85 -4.52 2.43 -22.81
N ARG A 86 -3.36 2.74 -23.40
CA ARG A 86 -3.21 3.83 -24.39
C ARG A 86 -4.10 3.71 -25.62
N ARG A 87 -4.43 2.49 -26.06
CA ARG A 87 -5.31 2.23 -27.20
C ARG A 87 -6.81 2.22 -26.86
N VAL A 88 -7.18 2.35 -25.58
CA VAL A 88 -8.57 2.35 -25.12
C VAL A 88 -8.86 3.70 -24.47
N ASP A 89 -9.90 4.39 -24.92
CA ASP A 89 -10.41 5.56 -24.20
C ASP A 89 -10.99 5.12 -22.85
N THR A 90 -10.16 5.18 -21.82
CA THR A 90 -10.54 4.88 -20.44
C THR A 90 -10.89 6.14 -19.64
N SER A 91 -11.02 7.30 -20.30
CA SER A 91 -11.31 8.59 -19.63
C SER A 91 -12.62 8.57 -18.85
N ARG A 92 -13.59 7.74 -19.29
CA ARG A 92 -14.90 7.57 -18.64
C ARG A 92 -14.92 6.51 -17.55
N LEU A 93 -13.83 5.76 -17.38
CA LEU A 93 -13.75 4.67 -16.43
C LEU A 93 -13.19 5.16 -15.09
N THR A 94 -13.81 4.73 -14.00
CA THR A 94 -13.22 4.83 -12.66
C THR A 94 -11.99 3.94 -12.55
N GLN A 95 -11.12 4.19 -11.58
CA GLN A 95 -9.93 3.34 -11.37
C GLN A 95 -10.33 1.87 -11.15
N ALA A 96 -11.39 1.61 -10.38
CA ALA A 96 -11.94 0.26 -10.19
C ALA A 96 -12.40 -0.40 -11.51
N GLN A 97 -13.00 0.38 -12.42
CA GLN A 97 -13.38 -0.13 -13.75
C GLN A 97 -12.17 -0.41 -14.63
N LYS A 98 -11.14 0.44 -14.58
CA LYS A 98 -9.86 0.22 -15.30
C LYS A 98 -9.17 -1.07 -14.84
N VAL A 99 -9.17 -1.33 -13.53
CA VAL A 99 -8.60 -2.56 -12.94
C VAL A 99 -9.34 -3.80 -13.41
N LYS A 100 -10.68 -3.76 -13.38
CA LYS A 100 -11.49 -4.89 -13.86
C LYS A 100 -11.31 -5.13 -15.36
N ALA A 101 -11.19 -4.06 -16.15
CA ALA A 101 -10.85 -4.16 -17.56
C ALA A 101 -9.48 -4.83 -17.74
N TYR A 102 -8.46 -4.40 -17.00
CA TYR A 102 -7.13 -5.03 -17.03
C TYR A 102 -7.17 -6.52 -16.63
N GLU A 103 -7.89 -6.91 -15.58
CA GLU A 103 -8.04 -8.32 -15.19
C GLU A 103 -8.67 -9.19 -16.30
N ILE A 104 -9.64 -8.64 -17.03
CA ILE A 104 -10.29 -9.34 -18.14
C ILE A 104 -9.33 -9.43 -19.33
N LEU A 105 -8.71 -8.31 -19.69
CA LEU A 105 -7.83 -8.20 -20.86
C LEU A 105 -6.51 -8.97 -20.66
N SER A 106 -6.00 -9.09 -19.44
CA SER A 106 -4.77 -9.83 -19.14
C SER A 106 -4.94 -11.35 -19.24
N LYS A 107 -6.17 -11.85 -19.17
CA LYS A 107 -6.51 -13.28 -19.31
C LYS A 107 -6.88 -13.67 -20.74
N GLN A 108 -7.03 -12.70 -21.64
CA GLN A 108 -7.35 -12.94 -23.03
C GLN A 108 -6.08 -12.81 -23.86
N ASN A 109 -5.90 -13.73 -24.82
CA ASN A 109 -4.83 -13.62 -25.81
C ASN A 109 -5.33 -12.84 -27.03
N CYS A 110 -4.45 -12.05 -27.64
CA CYS A 110 -4.74 -11.37 -28.88
C CYS A 110 -4.96 -12.36 -30.03
N THR A 111 -5.83 -12.00 -30.98
CA THR A 111 -6.08 -12.77 -32.21
C THR A 111 -4.93 -12.67 -33.23
N CYS A 112 -3.86 -11.92 -32.92
CA CYS A 112 -2.72 -11.73 -33.82
C CYS A 112 -1.76 -12.92 -33.96
N GLU A 113 -2.11 -14.12 -33.45
CA GLU A 113 -1.26 -15.33 -33.39
C GLU A 113 0.10 -15.17 -32.65
N CYS A 114 0.42 -13.95 -32.25
CA CYS A 114 1.53 -13.47 -31.44
C CYS A 114 1.59 -14.09 -30.03
N GLY A 115 0.52 -14.75 -29.56
CA GLY A 115 0.45 -15.44 -28.26
C GLY A 115 0.45 -14.54 -27.02
N MET A 116 0.50 -13.21 -27.19
CA MET A 116 0.52 -12.24 -26.09
C MET A 116 -0.88 -11.95 -25.53
N ALA A 117 -0.93 -11.53 -24.26
CA ALA A 117 -2.15 -11.06 -23.63
C ALA A 117 -2.63 -9.73 -24.23
N VAL A 118 -3.95 -9.49 -24.23
CA VAL A 118 -4.55 -8.27 -24.80
C VAL A 118 -4.04 -7.00 -24.10
N THR A 119 -3.78 -7.05 -22.80
CA THR A 119 -3.16 -5.92 -22.09
C THR A 119 -1.80 -5.54 -22.66
N GLN A 120 -0.97 -6.52 -23.02
CA GLN A 120 0.35 -6.30 -23.63
C GLN A 120 0.17 -5.62 -24.99
N CYS A 121 -0.72 -6.17 -25.82
CA CYS A 121 -1.06 -5.61 -27.13
C CYS A 121 -1.71 -4.22 -27.07
N LEU A 122 -2.20 -3.74 -25.92
CA LEU A 122 -2.80 -2.40 -25.78
C LEU A 122 -1.84 -1.38 -25.17
N ALA A 123 -0.75 -1.85 -24.57
CA ALA A 123 0.26 -1.03 -23.91
C ALA A 123 1.44 -0.67 -24.83
N ASP A 124 1.85 -1.57 -25.73
CA ASP A 124 3.06 -1.41 -26.55
C ASP A 124 2.74 -0.77 -27.92
N ASP A 125 3.28 0.42 -28.25
CA ASP A 125 3.43 0.87 -29.64
C ASP A 125 4.73 0.31 -30.23
N PRO A 126 4.74 -0.30 -31.42
CA PRO A 126 5.93 -0.23 -32.24
C PRO A 126 6.05 1.22 -32.74
N ASP A 127 7.03 1.96 -32.20
CA ASP A 127 7.51 3.22 -32.79
C ASP A 127 7.80 3.07 -34.30
#